data_AF-A0A5B8S5T7-F1
#
_entry.id   AF-A0A5B8S5T7-F1
#
_cell.length_a   1.000
_cell.length_b   1.000
_cell.length_c   1.000
_cell.angle_alpha   90.00
_cell.angle_beta   90.00
_cell.angle_gamma   90.00
#
_symmetry.space_group_name_H-M   'P 1'
#
loop_
_entity.id
_entity.type
_entity.pdbx_description
1 polymer ?
#
loop_
_entity_poly.entity_id
_entity_poly.type
_entity_poly.pdbx_seq_one_letter_code
_entity_poly.pdbx_strand_id
1 'polypeptide(L)' 'MKLSTFDMVRAWAALTGLVLAAVYFLVTILGHEPSQMVTMLVAGIGGFELFLVGQDYLLRGREHG' A
#
# COMPACT_ATOMS: atom_id res chain seq x y z
N MET A 1 -3.34 19.42 9.86
CA MET A 1 -1.99 19.05 10.34
C MET A 1 -0.99 19.28 9.23
N LYS A 2 0.22 19.77 9.51
CA LYS A 2 1.33 19.72 8.52
C LYS A 2 1.74 18.26 8.40
N LEU A 3 1.46 17.64 7.26
CA LEU A 3 2.05 16.34 6.91
C LEU A 3 3.56 16.50 6.92
N SER A 4 4.27 15.69 7.70
CA SER A 4 5.72 15.68 7.59
C SER A 4 6.10 15.11 6.23
N THR A 5 7.27 15.48 5.71
CA THR A 5 7.80 14.91 4.47
C THR A 5 7.85 13.38 4.54
N PHE A 6 8.10 12.83 5.73
CA PHE A 6 8.11 11.39 5.97
C PHE A 6 6.72 10.76 5.80
N ASP A 7 5.68 11.36 6.39
CA ASP A 7 4.30 10.87 6.25
C ASP A 7 3.85 10.90 4.79
N MET A 8 4.24 11.94 4.06
CA MET A 8 3.93 12.07 2.65
C MET A 8 4.60 10.96 1.81
N VAL A 9 5.88 10.67 2.05
CA VAL A 9 6.59 9.58 1.35
C VAL A 9 5.93 8.24 1.61
N ARG A 10 5.50 7.97 2.84
CA ARG A 10 4.83 6.72 3.21
C ARG A 10 3.45 6.58 2.58
N ALA A 11 2.68 7.66 2.50
CA ALA A 11 1.42 7.68 1.77
C ALA A 11 1.62 7.37 0.27
N TRP A 12 2.67 7.92 -0.34
CA TRP A 12 3.03 7.60 -1.73
C TRP A 12 3.48 6.14 -1.91
N ALA A 13 4.23 5.59 -0.95
CA ALA A 13 4.63 4.19 -0.98
C ALA A 13 3.41 3.25 -0.86
N ALA A 14 2.47 3.55 0.04
CA ALA A 14 1.21 2.81 0.16
C ALA A 14 0.37 2.89 -1.14
N LEU A 15 0.27 4.07 -1.75
CA LEU A 15 -0.42 4.25 -3.03
C LEU A 15 0.25 3.44 -4.15
N THR A 16 1.58 3.43 -4.20
CA THR A 16 2.34 2.60 -5.16
C THR A 16 2.03 1.12 -4.95
N GLY A 17 1.98 0.67 -3.70
CA GLY A 17 1.57 -0.68 -3.34
C GLY A 17 0.17 -1.06 -3.83
N LEU A 18 -0.80 -0.14 -3.72
CA LEU A 18 -2.16 -0.34 -4.27
C LEU A 18 -2.16 -0.45 -5.79
N VAL A 19 -1.40 0.38 -6.49
CA VAL A 19 -1.28 0.32 -7.95
C VAL A 19 -0.66 -1.02 -8.37
N LEU A 20 0.39 -1.47 -7.69
CA LEU A 20 1.00 -2.77 -7.95
C LEU A 20 0.01 -3.92 -7.70
N ALA A 21 -0.80 -3.84 -6.64
CA ALA A 21 -1.83 -4.84 -6.36
C ALA A 21 -2.90 -4.87 -7.46
N ALA A 22 -3.34 -3.71 -7.93
CA ALA A 22 -4.29 -3.61 -9.04
C ALA A 22 -3.71 -4.23 -10.33
N VAL A 23 -2.44 -3.98 -10.63
CA VAL A 23 -1.74 -4.60 -11.77
C VAL A 23 -1.66 -6.12 -11.60
N TYR A 24 -1.29 -6.62 -10.43
CA TYR A 24 -1.25 -8.06 -10.14
C TYR A 24 -2.60 -8.73 -10.42
N PHE A 25 -3.69 -8.16 -9.91
CA PHE A 25 -5.03 -8.70 -10.13
C PHE A 25 -5.47 -8.60 -11.60
N LEU A 26 -5.14 -7.51 -12.29
CA LEU A 26 -5.46 -7.34 -13.70
C LEU A 26 -4.76 -8.39 -14.57
N VAL A 27 -3.47 -8.65 -14.33
CA VAL A 27 -2.70 -9.71 -15.02
C VAL A 27 -3.33 -11.08 -14.76
N THR A 28 -3.71 -11.35 -13.50
CA THR A 28 -4.35 -12.61 -13.10
C THR A 28 -5.72 -12.80 -13.76
N ILE A 29 -6.54 -11.74 -13.82
CA ILE A 29 -7.88 -11.77 -14.44
C ILE A 29 -7.79 -12.00 -15.95
N LEU A 30 -6.76 -11.46 -16.60
CA LEU A 30 -6.49 -11.70 -18.03
C LEU A 30 -5.94 -13.10 -18.32
N GLY A 31 -5.76 -13.95 -17.30
CA GLY A 31 -5.27 -15.32 -17.46
C GLY A 31 -3.76 -15.42 -17.66
N HIS A 32 -3.01 -14.35 -17.39
CA HIS A 32 -1.55 -14.35 -17.42
C HIS A 32 -0.97 -14.65 -16.05
N GLU A 33 0.22 -15.25 -16.01
CA GLU A 33 0.95 -15.43 -14.76
C GLU A 33 1.60 -14.10 -14.33
N PRO A 34 1.30 -13.58 -13.13
CA PRO A 34 1.97 -12.40 -12.61
C PRO A 34 3.46 -12.64 -12.42
N SER A 35 4.29 -11.67 -12.82
CA SER A 35 5.73 -11.79 -12.63
C SER A 35 6.07 -11.89 -11.14
N GLN A 36 7.05 -12.74 -10.81
CA GLN A 36 7.51 -12.92 -9.42
C GLN A 36 7.93 -11.59 -8.77
N MET A 37 8.53 -10.69 -9.56
CA MET A 37 8.91 -9.35 -9.10
C MET A 37 7.70 -8.52 -8.68
N VAL A 38 6.61 -8.50 -9.47
CA VAL A 38 5.40 -7.76 -9.11
C VAL A 38 4.78 -8.32 -7.84
N THR A 39 4.67 -9.65 -7.73
CA THR A 39 4.15 -10.32 -6.52
C THR A 39 4.95 -9.93 -5.27
N MET A 40 6.28 -9.93 -5.37
CA MET A 40 7.16 -9.54 -4.26
C MET A 40 7.00 -8.07 -3.89
N LEU A 41 6.90 -7.16 -4.86
CA LEU A 41 6.71 -5.74 -4.61
C LEU A 41 5.33 -5.43 -4.00
N VAL A 42 4.28 -6.13 -4.43
CA VAL A 42 2.95 -6.04 -3.82
C VAL A 42 2.98 -6.49 -2.35
N ALA A 43 3.59 -7.64 -2.07
CA ALA A 43 3.69 -8.16 -0.71
C ALA A 43 4.56 -7.27 0.19
N GLY A 44 5.71 -6.82 -0.32
CA GLY A 44 6.69 -6.03 0.42
C GLY A 44 6.27 -4.58 0.61
N ILE A 45 6.00 -3.84 -0.46
CA ILE A 45 5.69 -2.41 -0.40
C ILE A 45 4.22 -2.20 -0.08
N GLY A 46 3.33 -2.90 -0.79
CA GLY A 46 1.89 -2.79 -0.59
C GLY A 46 1.47 -3.28 0.78
N GLY A 47 1.74 -4.53 1.11
CA GLY A 47 1.33 -5.12 2.40
C GLY A 47 1.85 -4.35 3.62
N PHE A 48 3.12 -3.98 3.62
CA PHE A 48 3.76 -3.29 4.75
C PHE A 48 3.27 -1.85 4.93
N GLU A 49 3.32 -1.02 3.88
CA GLU A 49 2.95 0.40 4.02
C GLU A 49 1.44 0.58 4.16
N LEU A 50 0.61 -0.24 3.51
CA LEU A 50 -0.84 -0.18 3.74
C LEU A 50 -1.19 -0.55 5.18
N PHE A 51 -0.52 -1.53 5.77
CA PHE A 51 -0.74 -1.90 7.16
C PHE A 51 -0.40 -0.74 8.10
N LEU A 52 0.77 -0.14 7.95
CA LEU A 52 1.20 0.91 8.85
C LEU A 52 0.42 2.23 8.67
N VAL A 53 0.11 2.60 7.42
CA VAL A 53 -0.77 3.75 7.14
C VAL A 53 -2.16 3.48 7.72
N GLY A 54 -2.69 2.27 7.55
CA GLY A 54 -3.98 1.87 8.13
C GLY A 54 -3.98 1.93 9.66
N GLN A 55 -2.93 1.45 10.33
CA GLN A 55 -2.77 1.57 11.78
C GLN A 55 -2.73 3.03 12.24
N ASP A 56 -1.99 3.88 11.55
CA ASP A 56 -1.88 5.31 11.89
C ASP A 56 -3.26 5.99 11.79
N TYR A 57 -4.05 5.70 10.75
CA TYR A 57 -5.43 6.20 10.64
C TYR A 57 -6.37 5.66 11.73
N LEU A 58 -6.30 4.36 12.03
CA LEU A 58 -7.14 3.73 13.06
C LEU A 58 -6.83 4.24 14.46
N LEU A 59 -5.55 4.41 14.81
CA LEU A 59 -5.12 4.89 16.12
C LEU A 59 -5.48 6.37 16.30
N ARG A 60 -5.29 7.21 15.27
CA ARG A 60 -5.76 8.61 15.30
C ARG A 60 -7.27 8.72 15.48
N GLY A 61 -8.05 7.80 14.91
CA GLY A 61 -9.49 7.74 15.12
C GLY A 61 -9.90 7.40 16.56
N ARG A 62 -9.02 6.76 17.34
CA ARG A 62 -9.26 6.38 18.74
C ARG A 62 -8.87 7.46 19.75
N GLU A 63 -7.98 8.39 19.39
CA GLU A 63 -7.60 9.51 20.27
C GLU A 63 -8.65 10.64 20.32
N HIS A 64 -9.67 10.58 19.47
CA HIS A 64 -10.77 11.55 19.42
C HIS A 64 -12.10 11.04 19.99
N GLY A 65 -12.12 9.88 20.66
CA GLY A 65 -13.27 9.37 21.42
C GLY A 65 -12.93 9.20 22.90
#